data_AF-A0A3N2CVF0-F1
#
_entry.id   AF-A0A3N2CVF0-F1
#
_cell.length_a   1.000
_cell.length_b   1.000
_cell.length_c   1.000
_cell.angle_alpha   90.00
_cell.angle_beta   90.00
_cell.angle_gamma   90.00
#
_symmetry.space_group_name_H-M   'P 1'
#
loop_
_entity.id
_entity.type
_entity.pdbx_description
1 polymer ?
#
loop_
_entity_poly.entity_id
_entity_poly.type
_entity_poly.pdbx_seq_one_letter_code
_entity_poly.pdbx_strand_id
1 'polypeptide(L)'
;MLMASIAFEQFGAQWSSFENLSRAYSLFVDARAKHPTLPAPADWAAELGVDLDGFMRTGFALHVAMLQNEGQVSREVLKGDNVRPIWATMSPDDLFAVIDRHFVKDFADHGRICRAAQRDGWEKWSFNSLSAAPLINFGDDLVGPAPHLVLDKVSSTGLWYVGQNAWGSTFTTALGGAFEDYVGRNLQLLQHATAIPEITYKTGAGDGQSCDWIVITNEVVLLVEVKCARPLYGIRLGDPEALKDLKSKVERAVGQLETTAALVRAGHPSFSAVPTDRPLLGLVVTLEPYYLRETFRDEMLNSDVLPVSIAWSHELENACAQLSSEADIGAQLLESLTPTKNPLVATGSLGNIAYKGLGKRNPIVDSSWNAWATWPGIT
;
A
#
# COMPACT_ATOMS: atom_id res chain seq x y z
N MET A 1 1.48 -1.03 -23.20
CA MET A 1 0.15 -1.00 -22.55
C MET A 1 -0.33 -2.36 -22.07
N LEU A 2 -0.38 -3.43 -22.89
CA LEU A 2 -0.91 -4.75 -22.46
C LEU A 2 -0.17 -5.40 -21.26
N MET A 3 1.16 -5.25 -21.16
CA MET A 3 1.96 -5.83 -20.07
C MET A 3 1.59 -5.26 -18.69
N ALA A 4 1.24 -3.98 -18.61
CA ALA A 4 0.79 -3.34 -17.37
C ALA A 4 -0.48 -4.00 -16.82
N SER A 5 -1.42 -4.24 -17.73
CA SER A 5 -2.72 -4.82 -17.39
C SER A 5 -2.59 -6.31 -17.00
N ILE A 6 -1.70 -7.07 -17.65
CA ILE A 6 -1.37 -8.47 -17.27
C ILE A 6 -0.67 -8.53 -15.91
N ALA A 7 0.32 -7.67 -15.66
CA ALA A 7 1.04 -7.64 -14.39
C ALA A 7 0.12 -7.30 -13.21
N PHE A 8 -0.80 -6.36 -13.40
CA PHE A 8 -1.82 -6.00 -12.41
C PHE A 8 -2.70 -7.22 -12.03
N GLU A 9 -3.12 -8.00 -13.02
CA GLU A 9 -3.99 -9.19 -12.84
C GLU A 9 -3.25 -10.35 -12.18
N GLN A 10 -2.02 -10.65 -12.60
CA GLN A 10 -1.28 -11.84 -12.17
C GLN A 10 -0.60 -11.68 -10.80
N PHE A 11 -0.04 -10.50 -10.50
CA PHE A 11 0.70 -10.29 -9.26
C PHE A 11 -0.19 -9.91 -8.07
N GLY A 12 -1.35 -9.28 -8.31
CA GLY A 12 -2.29 -8.94 -7.24
C GLY A 12 -2.71 -10.13 -6.38
N ALA A 13 -2.85 -11.31 -6.99
CA ALA A 13 -3.22 -12.55 -6.31
C ALA A 13 -2.06 -13.25 -5.58
N GLN A 14 -0.81 -12.78 -5.72
CA GLN A 14 0.39 -13.43 -5.18
C GLN A 14 0.90 -12.78 -3.89
N TRP A 15 0.27 -11.70 -3.42
CA TRP A 15 0.71 -10.97 -2.24
C TRP A 15 0.25 -11.59 -0.93
N SER A 16 1.05 -11.41 0.11
CA SER A 16 0.76 -11.92 1.45
C SER A 16 -0.49 -11.27 2.03
N SER A 17 -1.50 -12.09 2.31
CA SER A 17 -2.69 -11.68 3.04
C SER A 17 -2.34 -11.14 4.44
N PHE A 18 -1.35 -11.76 5.08
CA PHE A 18 -0.84 -11.38 6.39
C PHE A 18 -0.31 -9.94 6.37
N GLU A 19 0.59 -9.59 5.45
CA GLU A 19 1.19 -8.25 5.40
C GLU A 19 0.16 -7.18 5.00
N ASN A 20 -0.72 -7.49 4.04
CA ASN A 20 -1.73 -6.54 3.58
C ASN A 20 -2.74 -6.16 4.67
N LEU A 21 -3.21 -7.14 5.45
CA LEU A 21 -4.14 -6.88 6.55
C LEU A 21 -3.45 -6.20 7.73
N SER A 22 -2.22 -6.61 8.05
CA SER A 22 -1.42 -5.99 9.10
C SER A 22 -1.11 -4.52 8.79
N ARG A 23 -0.77 -4.21 7.54
CA ARG A 23 -0.56 -2.84 7.07
C ARG A 23 -1.84 -2.02 7.16
N ALA A 24 -2.97 -2.58 6.72
CA ALA A 24 -4.26 -1.91 6.85
C ALA A 24 -4.56 -1.58 8.33
N TYR A 25 -4.39 -2.54 9.23
CA TYR A 25 -4.57 -2.31 10.65
C TYR A 25 -3.64 -1.19 11.18
N SER A 26 -2.35 -1.24 10.82
CA SER A 26 -1.39 -0.21 11.24
C SER A 26 -1.75 1.20 10.75
N LEU A 27 -2.31 1.32 9.53
CA LEU A 27 -2.63 2.61 8.90
C LEU A 27 -3.96 3.20 9.36
N PHE A 28 -4.98 2.37 9.59
CA PHE A 28 -6.32 2.87 9.88
C PHE A 28 -6.71 2.76 11.36
N VAL A 29 -6.07 1.86 12.11
CA VAL A 29 -6.34 1.65 13.54
C VAL A 29 -5.22 2.26 14.37
N ASP A 30 -3.98 1.77 14.26
CA ASP A 30 -2.88 2.19 15.14
C ASP A 30 -2.46 3.64 14.90
N ALA A 31 -2.33 4.05 13.64
CA ALA A 31 -1.86 5.40 13.28
C ALA A 31 -2.78 6.51 13.80
N ARG A 32 -4.06 6.22 14.08
CA ARG A 32 -5.02 7.20 14.57
C ARG A 32 -4.57 7.87 15.87
N ALA A 33 -3.81 7.19 16.73
CA ALA A 33 -3.29 7.78 17.96
C ALA A 33 -2.40 9.00 17.69
N LYS A 34 -1.68 9.01 16.57
CA LYS A 34 -0.82 10.12 16.12
C LYS A 34 -1.48 11.02 15.08
N HIS A 35 -2.42 10.48 14.30
CA HIS A 35 -3.17 11.21 13.27
C HIS A 35 -4.66 11.26 13.65
N PRO A 36 -5.06 12.13 14.59
CA PRO A 36 -6.44 12.18 15.10
C PRO A 36 -7.47 12.70 14.07
N THR A 37 -6.99 13.23 12.94
CA THR A 37 -7.81 13.62 11.79
C THR A 37 -8.23 12.44 10.92
N LEU A 38 -7.65 11.24 11.14
CA LEU A 38 -8.21 10.01 10.61
C LEU A 38 -9.61 9.77 11.21
N PRO A 39 -10.53 9.13 10.45
CA PRO A 39 -11.88 8.83 10.93
C PRO A 39 -11.86 8.12 12.28
N ALA A 40 -12.74 8.54 13.19
CA ALA A 40 -12.92 7.90 14.47
C ALA A 40 -13.57 6.51 14.32
N PRO A 41 -13.42 5.63 15.33
CA PRO A 41 -14.13 4.34 15.32
C PRO A 41 -15.64 4.48 15.08
N ALA A 42 -16.27 5.53 15.62
CA ALA A 42 -17.68 5.83 15.39
C ALA A 42 -17.99 6.25 13.95
N ASP A 43 -17.07 6.96 13.27
CA ASP A 43 -17.24 7.35 11.87
C ASP A 43 -17.19 6.10 10.98
N TRP A 44 -16.23 5.20 11.23
CA TRP A 44 -16.17 3.90 10.57
C TRP A 44 -17.43 3.07 10.82
N ALA A 45 -17.92 3.01 12.06
CA ALA A 45 -19.15 2.31 12.40
C ALA A 45 -20.38 2.84 11.65
N ALA A 46 -20.50 4.16 11.50
CA ALA A 46 -21.57 4.76 10.72
C ALA A 46 -21.50 4.38 9.23
N GLU A 47 -20.29 4.37 8.66
CA GLU A 47 -20.09 4.04 7.24
C GLU A 47 -20.25 2.54 6.96
N LEU A 48 -19.69 1.68 7.79
CA LEU A 48 -19.59 0.24 7.56
C LEU A 48 -20.73 -0.57 8.21
N GLY A 49 -21.50 0.05 9.11
CA GLY A 49 -22.50 -0.62 9.95
C GLY A 49 -21.90 -1.33 11.17
N VAL A 50 -20.58 -1.50 11.22
CA VAL A 50 -19.80 -2.09 12.32
C VAL A 50 -18.47 -1.36 12.44
N ASP A 51 -17.77 -1.50 13.56
CA ASP A 51 -16.43 -0.92 13.65
C ASP A 51 -15.45 -1.51 12.61
N LEU A 52 -14.35 -0.80 12.38
CA LEU A 52 -13.39 -1.19 11.35
C LEU A 52 -12.79 -2.58 11.61
N ASP A 53 -12.59 -2.95 12.88
CA ASP A 53 -12.11 -4.27 13.28
C ASP A 53 -13.09 -5.37 12.85
N GLY A 54 -14.38 -5.21 13.15
CA GLY A 54 -15.46 -6.10 12.73
C GLY A 54 -15.58 -6.20 11.20
N PHE A 55 -15.40 -5.09 10.48
CA PHE A 55 -15.39 -5.09 9.02
C PHE A 55 -14.21 -5.89 8.43
N MET A 56 -13.00 -5.68 8.96
CA MET A 56 -11.82 -6.43 8.54
C MET A 56 -11.97 -7.93 8.87
N ARG A 57 -12.49 -8.27 10.05
CA ARG A 57 -12.79 -9.66 10.45
C ARG A 57 -13.84 -10.30 9.55
N THR A 58 -14.86 -9.55 9.13
CA THR A 58 -15.87 -10.02 8.18
C THR A 58 -15.22 -10.42 6.86
N GLY A 59 -14.36 -9.57 6.29
CA GLY A 59 -13.62 -9.89 5.06
C GLY A 59 -12.70 -11.10 5.22
N PHE A 60 -11.98 -11.21 6.35
CA PHE A 60 -11.12 -12.36 6.59
C PHE A 60 -11.91 -13.66 6.80
N ALA A 61 -13.03 -13.62 7.53
CA ALA A 61 -13.93 -14.75 7.71
C ALA A 61 -14.50 -15.25 6.37
N LEU A 62 -14.94 -14.32 5.51
CA LEU A 62 -15.35 -14.62 4.14
C LEU A 62 -14.23 -15.29 3.34
N HIS A 63 -13.00 -14.76 3.42
CA HIS A 63 -11.85 -15.33 2.72
C HIS A 63 -11.56 -16.78 3.16
N VAL A 64 -11.53 -17.04 4.48
CA VAL A 64 -11.34 -18.39 5.02
C VAL A 64 -12.48 -19.32 4.60
N ALA A 65 -13.73 -18.86 4.69
CA ALA A 65 -14.89 -19.62 4.25
C ALA A 65 -14.79 -20.02 2.77
N MET A 66 -14.41 -19.08 1.90
CA MET A 66 -14.22 -19.34 0.47
C MET A 66 -13.12 -20.37 0.20
N LEU A 67 -11.98 -20.26 0.88
CA LEU A 67 -10.88 -21.21 0.71
C LEU A 67 -11.26 -22.64 1.16
N GLN A 68 -12.10 -22.76 2.18
CA GLN A 68 -12.53 -24.05 2.72
C GLN A 68 -13.67 -24.70 1.94
N ASN A 69 -14.41 -23.93 1.13
CA ASN A 69 -15.66 -24.38 0.50
C ASN A 69 -15.70 -24.07 -1.01
N GLU A 70 -14.54 -24.12 -1.68
CA GLU A 70 -14.43 -23.97 -3.15
C GLU A 70 -15.12 -22.69 -3.69
N GLY A 71 -15.05 -21.60 -2.92
CA GLY A 71 -15.66 -20.31 -3.26
C GLY A 71 -17.13 -20.15 -2.88
N GLN A 72 -17.80 -21.18 -2.36
CA GLN A 72 -19.16 -21.09 -1.83
C GLN A 72 -19.16 -20.54 -0.41
N VAL A 73 -20.06 -19.60 -0.11
CA VAL A 73 -20.20 -19.00 1.21
C VAL A 73 -21.67 -18.91 1.58
N SER A 74 -22.15 -19.93 2.30
CA SER A 74 -23.48 -19.88 2.89
C SER A 74 -23.43 -19.29 4.30
N ARG A 75 -24.59 -18.86 4.83
CA ARG A 75 -24.71 -18.39 6.21
C ARG A 75 -24.31 -19.46 7.23
N GLU A 76 -24.53 -20.72 6.91
CA GLU A 76 -24.16 -21.84 7.79
C GLU A 76 -22.66 -22.12 7.78
N VAL A 77 -22.01 -22.00 6.61
CA VAL A 77 -20.53 -22.08 6.52
C VAL A 77 -19.88 -21.05 7.43
N LEU A 78 -20.38 -19.81 7.44
CA LEU A 78 -19.83 -18.74 8.27
C LEU A 78 -19.99 -19.00 9.77
N LYS A 79 -21.02 -19.73 10.18
CA LYS A 79 -21.29 -20.14 11.57
C LYS A 79 -20.48 -21.37 12.01
N GLY A 80 -19.79 -22.05 11.09
CA GLY A 80 -18.99 -23.23 11.39
C GLY A 80 -17.80 -22.92 12.30
N ASP A 81 -17.35 -23.93 13.05
CA ASP A 81 -16.30 -23.81 14.08
C ASP A 81 -14.96 -23.26 13.56
N ASN A 82 -14.67 -23.44 12.28
CA ASN A 82 -13.43 -22.94 11.66
C ASN A 82 -13.46 -21.44 11.33
N VAL A 83 -14.65 -20.83 11.25
CA VAL A 83 -14.84 -19.45 10.79
C VAL A 83 -15.41 -18.57 11.91
N ARG A 84 -16.34 -19.11 12.71
CA ARG A 84 -16.99 -18.41 13.83
C ARG A 84 -16.01 -17.72 14.80
N PRO A 85 -14.87 -18.31 15.20
CA PRO A 85 -13.86 -17.66 16.03
C PRO A 85 -13.38 -16.28 15.53
N ILE A 86 -13.26 -16.10 14.21
CA ILE A 86 -12.73 -14.89 13.59
C ILE A 86 -13.63 -13.68 13.87
N TRP A 87 -14.94 -13.88 13.83
CA TRP A 87 -15.97 -12.86 14.03
C TRP A 87 -16.73 -13.05 15.35
N ALA A 88 -16.13 -13.75 16.32
CA ALA A 88 -16.71 -14.08 17.63
C ALA A 88 -17.33 -12.87 18.36
N THR A 89 -16.71 -11.70 18.19
CA THR A 89 -17.06 -10.42 18.81
C THR A 89 -18.30 -9.74 18.22
N MET A 90 -18.80 -10.21 17.08
CA MET A 90 -19.96 -9.66 16.38
C MET A 90 -21.20 -10.55 16.55
N SER A 91 -22.38 -9.93 16.49
CA SER A 91 -23.63 -10.68 16.36
C SER A 91 -23.75 -11.26 14.93
N PRO A 92 -24.46 -12.40 14.75
CA PRO A 92 -24.74 -12.92 13.41
C PRO A 92 -25.50 -11.91 12.52
N ASP A 93 -26.41 -11.13 13.09
CA ASP A 93 -27.20 -10.14 12.34
C ASP A 93 -26.30 -9.02 11.81
N ASP A 94 -25.36 -8.51 12.62
CA ASP A 94 -24.40 -7.50 12.19
C ASP A 94 -23.48 -8.06 11.09
N LEU A 95 -22.97 -9.28 11.26
CA LEU A 95 -22.12 -9.93 10.26
C LEU A 95 -22.84 -10.01 8.91
N PHE A 96 -24.06 -10.55 8.88
CA PHE A 96 -24.79 -10.72 7.62
C PHE A 96 -25.22 -9.39 7.02
N ALA A 97 -25.60 -8.40 7.84
CA ALA A 97 -25.90 -7.06 7.34
C ALA A 97 -24.69 -6.40 6.65
N VAL A 98 -23.49 -6.57 7.21
CA VAL A 98 -22.24 -6.07 6.61
C VAL A 98 -21.92 -6.79 5.31
N ILE A 99 -22.04 -8.13 5.29
CA ILE A 99 -21.83 -8.95 4.08
C ILE A 99 -22.77 -8.50 2.96
N ASP A 100 -24.06 -8.44 3.24
CA ASP A 100 -25.10 -8.07 2.28
C ASP A 100 -24.89 -6.65 1.74
N ARG A 101 -24.46 -5.71 2.60
CA ARG A 101 -24.24 -4.31 2.22
C ARG A 101 -22.98 -4.08 1.39
N HIS A 102 -21.85 -4.69 1.78
CA HIS A 102 -20.53 -4.30 1.27
C HIS A 102 -19.87 -5.34 0.37
N PHE A 103 -20.27 -6.61 0.46
CA PHE A 103 -19.61 -7.70 -0.23
C PHE A 103 -20.45 -8.34 -1.33
N VAL A 104 -21.77 -8.24 -1.25
CA VAL A 104 -22.70 -8.97 -2.12
C VAL A 104 -23.36 -8.08 -3.18
N LYS A 105 -23.50 -8.60 -4.40
CA LYS A 105 -24.49 -8.13 -5.39
C LYS A 105 -25.09 -9.30 -6.16
N ASP A 106 -26.27 -9.08 -6.74
CA ASP A 106 -26.87 -10.06 -7.64
C ASP A 106 -26.08 -10.18 -8.95
N PHE A 107 -26.11 -11.36 -9.56
CA PHE A 107 -25.45 -11.61 -10.85
C PHE A 107 -25.86 -10.60 -11.94
N ALA A 108 -27.15 -10.23 -11.97
CA ALA A 108 -27.68 -9.26 -12.92
C ALA A 108 -27.08 -7.85 -12.72
N ASP A 109 -26.86 -7.45 -11.47
CA ASP A 109 -26.28 -6.16 -11.13
C ASP A 109 -24.80 -6.09 -11.47
N HIS A 110 -24.05 -7.17 -11.22
CA HIS A 110 -22.68 -7.29 -11.70
C HIS A 110 -22.61 -7.08 -13.22
N GLY A 111 -23.46 -7.78 -13.98
CA GLY A 111 -23.52 -7.62 -15.43
C GLY A 111 -23.88 -6.20 -15.87
N ARG A 112 -24.81 -5.54 -15.18
CA ARG A 112 -25.20 -4.14 -15.46
C ARG A 112 -24.05 -3.16 -15.22
N ILE A 113 -23.36 -3.29 -14.09
CA ILE A 113 -22.23 -2.43 -13.74
C ILE A 113 -21.08 -2.62 -14.73
N CYS A 114 -20.71 -3.87 -15.03
CA CYS A 114 -19.64 -4.16 -15.99
C CYS A 114 -19.95 -3.60 -17.37
N ARG A 115 -21.19 -3.76 -17.88
CA ARG A 115 -21.60 -3.18 -19.18
C ARG A 115 -21.57 -1.66 -19.18
N ALA A 116 -22.00 -1.02 -18.09
CA ALA A 116 -21.98 0.44 -17.99
C ALA A 116 -20.56 1.01 -17.92
N ALA A 117 -19.60 0.26 -17.37
CA ALA A 117 -18.20 0.64 -17.26
C ALA A 117 -17.30 0.06 -18.37
N GLN A 118 -17.91 -0.62 -19.36
CA GLN A 118 -17.19 -1.24 -20.46
C GLN A 118 -16.59 -0.17 -21.39
N ARG A 119 -15.35 -0.39 -21.83
CA ARG A 119 -14.72 0.35 -22.90
C ARG A 119 -14.53 -0.55 -24.10
N ASP A 120 -15.08 -0.16 -25.25
CA ASP A 120 -15.01 -0.94 -26.49
C ASP A 120 -13.56 -1.22 -26.90
N GLY A 121 -13.27 -2.48 -27.22
CA GLY A 121 -11.92 -2.97 -27.53
C GLY A 121 -11.00 -3.16 -26.32
N TRP A 122 -11.48 -2.85 -25.12
CA TRP A 122 -10.77 -3.01 -23.85
C TRP A 122 -11.64 -3.73 -22.81
N GLU A 123 -12.56 -4.60 -23.26
CA GLU A 123 -13.56 -5.25 -22.42
C GLU A 123 -12.93 -6.03 -21.27
N LYS A 124 -11.86 -6.79 -21.55
CA LYS A 124 -11.09 -7.53 -20.55
C LYS A 124 -10.54 -6.62 -19.44
N TRP A 125 -10.18 -5.40 -19.78
CA TRP A 125 -9.48 -4.46 -18.89
C TRP A 125 -10.43 -3.46 -18.21
N SER A 126 -11.71 -3.53 -18.57
CA SER A 126 -12.78 -2.67 -18.07
C SER A 126 -13.23 -3.07 -16.67
N PHE A 127 -14.01 -2.16 -16.07
CA PHE A 127 -14.81 -2.31 -14.85
C PHE A 127 -14.93 -3.71 -14.23
N ASN A 128 -14.02 -4.23 -13.39
CA ASN A 128 -14.32 -5.50 -12.68
C ASN A 128 -15.15 -5.21 -11.42
N SER A 129 -16.47 -5.38 -11.52
CA SER A 129 -17.40 -5.16 -10.42
C SER A 129 -17.15 -6.04 -9.18
N LEU A 130 -16.50 -7.19 -9.33
CA LEU A 130 -16.10 -8.04 -8.21
C LEU A 130 -15.04 -7.39 -7.30
N SER A 131 -14.29 -6.41 -7.81
CA SER A 131 -13.37 -5.64 -6.96
C SER A 131 -14.09 -4.71 -5.96
N ALA A 132 -15.36 -4.39 -6.22
CA ALA A 132 -16.18 -3.57 -5.33
C ALA A 132 -17.14 -4.40 -4.47
N ALA A 133 -17.68 -5.50 -5.00
CA ALA A 133 -18.53 -6.45 -4.31
C ALA A 133 -18.11 -7.89 -4.72
N PRO A 134 -17.22 -8.55 -3.98
CA PRO A 134 -16.57 -9.78 -4.41
C PRO A 134 -17.45 -11.04 -4.40
N LEU A 135 -18.67 -10.97 -3.85
CA LEU A 135 -19.59 -12.10 -3.76
C LEU A 135 -20.82 -11.90 -4.64
N ILE A 136 -21.19 -12.95 -5.35
CA ILE A 136 -22.37 -13.00 -6.21
C ILE A 136 -23.47 -13.74 -5.47
N ASN A 137 -24.65 -13.12 -5.38
CA ASN A 137 -25.84 -13.74 -4.84
C ASN A 137 -26.51 -14.66 -5.89
N PHE A 138 -26.69 -15.93 -5.54
CA PHE A 138 -27.46 -16.92 -6.31
C PHE A 138 -28.70 -17.43 -5.55
N GLY A 139 -29.20 -16.67 -4.57
CA GLY A 139 -30.33 -17.02 -3.72
C GLY A 139 -29.85 -17.55 -2.38
N ASP A 140 -29.95 -18.85 -2.16
CA ASP A 140 -29.56 -19.47 -0.88
C ASP A 140 -28.03 -19.54 -0.68
N ASP A 141 -27.27 -19.40 -1.77
CA ASP A 141 -25.81 -19.44 -1.78
C ASP A 141 -25.20 -18.13 -2.28
N LEU A 142 -24.09 -17.72 -1.64
CA LEU A 142 -23.20 -16.70 -2.16
C LEU A 142 -21.98 -17.39 -2.79
N VAL A 143 -21.55 -16.92 -3.95
CA VAL A 143 -20.39 -17.44 -4.65
C VAL A 143 -19.35 -16.34 -4.83
N GLY A 144 -18.16 -16.57 -4.30
CA GLY A 144 -16.99 -15.73 -4.53
C GLY A 144 -16.04 -16.40 -5.53
N PRO A 145 -15.90 -15.90 -6.76
CA PRO A 145 -15.05 -16.53 -7.78
C PRO A 145 -13.55 -16.32 -7.53
N ALA A 146 -13.17 -15.36 -6.69
CA ALA A 146 -11.78 -14.98 -6.44
C ALA A 146 -11.57 -14.56 -4.97
N PRO A 147 -11.05 -15.45 -4.10
CA PRO A 147 -10.87 -15.18 -2.67
C PRO A 147 -10.03 -13.95 -2.34
N HIS A 148 -9.05 -13.61 -3.17
CA HIS A 148 -8.20 -12.43 -2.95
C HIS A 148 -8.99 -11.11 -3.06
N LEU A 149 -10.06 -11.05 -3.87
CA LEU A 149 -10.87 -9.82 -4.00
C LEU A 149 -11.64 -9.48 -2.71
N VAL A 150 -11.94 -10.48 -1.88
CA VAL A 150 -12.50 -10.26 -0.55
C VAL A 150 -11.47 -9.58 0.36
N LEU A 151 -10.23 -10.04 0.33
CA LEU A 151 -9.17 -9.43 1.13
C LEU A 151 -8.81 -8.04 0.62
N ASP A 152 -8.79 -7.82 -0.69
CA ASP A 152 -8.55 -6.50 -1.28
C ASP A 152 -9.59 -5.47 -0.81
N LYS A 153 -10.83 -5.90 -0.54
CA LYS A 153 -11.90 -5.05 -0.01
C LYS A 153 -11.62 -4.54 1.40
N VAL A 154 -10.90 -5.31 2.21
CA VAL A 154 -10.56 -4.97 3.61
C VAL A 154 -9.08 -4.58 3.81
N SER A 155 -8.29 -4.58 2.74
CA SER A 155 -6.89 -4.13 2.76
C SER A 155 -6.79 -2.60 2.68
N SER A 156 -5.55 -2.09 2.68
CA SER A 156 -5.25 -0.69 2.38
C SER A 156 -5.90 -0.20 1.09
N THR A 157 -6.10 -1.10 0.12
CA THR A 157 -6.77 -0.75 -1.13
C THR A 157 -8.25 -0.48 -0.95
N GLY A 158 -9.00 -1.45 -0.45
CA GLY A 158 -10.44 -1.30 -0.33
C GLY A 158 -10.83 -0.18 0.62
N LEU A 159 -10.13 -0.07 1.75
CA LEU A 159 -10.39 0.95 2.76
C LEU A 159 -10.07 2.37 2.28
N TRP A 160 -9.08 2.53 1.39
CA TRP A 160 -8.83 3.83 0.74
C TRP A 160 -10.06 4.30 -0.05
N TYR A 161 -10.68 3.41 -0.85
CA TYR A 161 -11.88 3.77 -1.62
C TYR A 161 -13.09 4.03 -0.74
N VAL A 162 -13.27 3.25 0.32
CA VAL A 162 -14.34 3.51 1.31
C VAL A 162 -14.17 4.90 1.89
N GLY A 163 -12.97 5.20 2.42
CA GLY A 163 -12.75 6.49 3.08
C GLY A 163 -12.75 7.68 2.13
N GLN A 164 -12.24 7.54 0.91
CA GLN A 164 -12.31 8.57 -0.13
C GLN A 164 -13.76 8.89 -0.51
N ASN A 165 -14.64 7.89 -0.58
CA ASN A 165 -16.05 8.09 -0.90
C ASN A 165 -16.83 8.71 0.26
N ALA A 166 -16.53 8.33 1.50
CA ALA A 166 -17.24 8.80 2.69
C ALA A 166 -16.79 10.20 3.14
N TRP A 167 -15.47 10.49 3.09
CA TRP A 167 -14.88 11.67 3.74
C TRP A 167 -13.98 12.50 2.84
N GLY A 168 -13.79 12.12 1.57
CA GLY A 168 -13.13 12.96 0.58
C GLY A 168 -11.65 13.22 0.86
N SER A 169 -11.22 14.45 0.55
CA SER A 169 -9.82 14.89 0.68
C SER A 169 -9.31 14.93 2.12
N THR A 170 -10.18 15.19 3.10
CA THR A 170 -9.82 15.20 4.52
C THR A 170 -9.23 13.85 4.93
N PHE A 171 -9.87 12.76 4.49
CA PHE A 171 -9.39 11.41 4.74
C PHE A 171 -8.07 11.12 4.00
N THR A 172 -7.97 11.46 2.72
CA THR A 172 -6.75 11.14 1.96
C THR A 172 -5.53 11.96 2.39
N THR A 173 -5.73 13.19 2.85
CA THR A 173 -4.65 13.97 3.49
C THR A 173 -4.23 13.36 4.83
N ALA A 174 -5.19 12.99 5.70
CA ALA A 174 -4.87 12.36 6.98
C ALA A 174 -4.16 11.01 6.81
N LEU A 175 -4.60 10.20 5.84
CA LEU A 175 -3.97 8.93 5.49
C LEU A 175 -2.57 9.13 4.88
N GLY A 176 -2.34 10.21 4.14
CA GLY A 176 -1.01 10.61 3.66
C GLY A 176 -0.01 10.71 4.80
N GLY A 177 -0.32 11.53 5.81
CA GLY A 177 0.54 11.67 7.00
C GLY A 177 0.70 10.36 7.78
N ALA A 178 -0.37 9.56 7.90
CA ALA A 178 -0.29 8.25 8.56
C ALA A 178 0.64 7.28 7.81
N PHE A 179 0.67 7.35 6.48
CA PHE A 179 1.55 6.53 5.65
C PHE A 179 3.00 7.03 5.70
N GLU A 180 3.24 8.34 5.73
CA GLU A 180 4.56 8.93 5.98
C GLU A 180 5.14 8.44 7.32
N ASP A 181 4.35 8.48 8.39
CA ASP A 181 4.73 7.96 9.71
C ASP A 181 4.99 6.44 9.68
N TYR A 182 4.18 5.69 8.94
CA TYR A 182 4.38 4.24 8.75
C TYR A 182 5.70 3.92 8.06
N VAL A 183 6.03 4.64 6.98
CA VAL A 183 7.33 4.52 6.29
C VAL A 183 8.47 4.86 7.25
N GLY A 184 8.35 5.95 7.99
CA GLY A 184 9.32 6.36 8.99
C GLY A 184 9.64 5.28 10.02
N ARG A 185 8.61 4.66 10.59
CA ARG A 185 8.78 3.56 11.56
C ARG A 185 9.56 2.39 10.96
N ASN A 186 9.32 2.04 9.70
CA ASN A 186 10.06 1.00 9.00
C ASN A 186 11.54 1.38 8.78
N LEU A 187 11.80 2.62 8.34
CA LEU A 187 13.16 3.14 8.16
C LEU A 187 13.95 3.19 9.49
N GLN A 188 13.26 3.45 10.60
CA GLN A 188 13.85 3.46 11.94
C GLN A 188 14.23 2.06 12.47
N LEU A 189 13.84 0.97 11.79
CA LEU A 189 14.31 -0.38 12.12
C LEU A 189 15.78 -0.62 11.75
N LEU A 190 16.36 0.25 10.92
CA LEU A 190 17.71 0.10 10.39
C LEU A 190 18.76 0.50 11.44
N GLN A 191 19.30 -0.47 12.19
CA GLN A 191 20.17 -0.24 13.35
C GLN A 191 21.52 0.42 13.00
N HIS A 192 21.97 0.25 11.76
CA HIS A 192 23.22 0.80 11.25
C HIS A 192 23.02 2.03 10.35
N ALA A 193 21.86 2.68 10.45
CA ALA A 193 21.55 3.92 9.76
C ALA A 193 20.88 4.91 10.72
N THR A 194 20.91 6.20 10.38
CA THR A 194 20.11 7.23 11.05
C THR A 194 18.99 7.66 10.11
N ALA A 195 17.74 7.41 10.51
CA ALA A 195 16.56 7.90 9.80
C ALA A 195 16.03 9.16 10.49
N ILE A 196 16.02 10.29 9.78
CA ILE A 196 15.46 11.56 10.27
C ILE A 196 14.21 11.94 9.46
N PRO A 197 13.18 12.51 10.10
CA PRO A 197 11.97 12.97 9.42
C PRO A 197 12.23 14.26 8.63
N GLU A 198 11.21 14.71 7.90
CA GLU A 198 11.17 15.94 7.14
C GLU A 198 11.78 17.14 7.89
N ILE A 199 12.65 17.88 7.19
CA ILE A 199 13.31 19.08 7.69
C ILE A 199 12.58 20.30 7.13
N THR A 200 12.03 21.13 8.02
CA THR A 200 11.54 22.46 7.67
C THR A 200 12.70 23.47 7.63
N TYR A 201 12.73 24.32 6.60
CA TYR A 201 13.75 25.36 6.45
C TYR A 201 13.13 26.67 5.98
N LYS A 202 13.82 27.79 6.22
CA LYS A 202 13.36 29.11 5.76
C LYS A 202 13.75 29.33 4.31
N THR A 203 12.83 29.85 3.52
CA THR A 203 13.02 30.33 2.16
C THR A 203 12.75 31.83 2.10
N GLY A 204 13.11 32.48 1.00
CA GLY A 204 12.75 33.89 0.79
C GLY A 204 11.25 34.17 0.72
N ALA A 205 10.40 33.14 0.54
CA ALA A 205 8.96 33.25 0.38
C ALA A 205 8.14 32.63 1.53
N GLY A 206 8.80 32.15 2.60
CA GLY A 206 8.16 31.45 3.71
C GLY A 206 8.92 30.19 4.11
N ASP A 207 8.21 29.16 4.56
CA ASP A 207 8.83 27.92 5.02
C ASP A 207 8.80 26.89 3.90
N GLY A 208 9.95 26.25 3.65
CA GLY A 208 10.12 25.13 2.74
C GLY A 208 10.24 23.83 3.52
N GLN A 209 9.96 22.74 2.83
CA GLN A 209 10.02 21.37 3.36
C GLN A 209 10.96 20.52 2.50
N SER A 210 11.69 19.61 3.14
CA SER A 210 12.49 18.60 2.44
C SER A 210 11.60 17.49 1.90
N CYS A 211 12.20 16.40 1.40
CA CYS A 211 11.49 15.13 1.29
C CYS A 211 11.11 14.59 2.67
N ASP A 212 10.16 13.65 2.69
CA ASP A 212 9.51 13.18 3.93
C ASP A 212 10.48 12.50 4.92
N TRP A 213 11.47 11.75 4.42
CA TRP A 213 12.47 11.08 5.24
C TRP A 213 13.86 11.11 4.62
N ILE A 214 14.89 11.12 5.47
CA ILE A 214 16.30 11.03 5.06
C ILE A 214 16.96 9.91 5.86
N VAL A 215 17.58 8.95 5.18
CA VAL A 215 18.32 7.84 5.79
C VAL A 215 19.81 8.02 5.52
N ILE A 216 20.59 8.07 6.58
CA ILE A 216 22.04 8.31 6.55
C ILE A 216 22.75 7.02 6.95
N THR A 217 23.58 6.48 6.05
CA THR A 217 24.53 5.40 6.33
C THR A 217 25.95 5.92 6.12
N ASN A 218 26.99 5.13 6.43
CA ASN A 218 28.38 5.50 6.17
C ASN A 218 28.70 5.70 4.68
N GLU A 219 28.01 4.97 3.80
CA GLU A 219 28.28 4.90 2.37
C GLU A 219 27.35 5.75 1.51
N VAL A 220 26.13 6.05 1.97
CA VAL A 220 25.10 6.73 1.16
C VAL A 220 24.11 7.51 2.02
N VAL A 221 23.55 8.58 1.45
CA VAL A 221 22.36 9.26 1.97
C VAL A 221 21.19 8.95 1.04
N LEU A 222 20.16 8.31 1.56
CA LEU A 222 18.93 7.98 0.84
C LEU A 222 17.83 8.98 1.20
N LEU A 223 17.39 9.75 0.22
CA LEU A 223 16.27 10.68 0.30
C LEU A 223 15.00 9.92 -0.06
N VAL A 224 13.99 9.97 0.81
CA VAL A 224 12.76 9.19 0.68
C VAL A 224 11.55 10.11 0.62
N GLU A 225 10.77 9.98 -0.45
CA GLU A 225 9.52 10.68 -0.66
C GLU A 225 8.37 9.66 -0.66
N VAL A 226 7.32 9.91 0.09
CA VAL A 226 6.21 9.02 0.35
C VAL A 226 4.97 9.51 -0.39
N LYS A 227 4.28 8.60 -1.07
CA LYS A 227 3.04 8.89 -1.81
C LYS A 227 1.96 7.87 -1.48
N CYS A 228 0.93 8.33 -0.78
CA CYS A 228 -0.28 7.56 -0.52
C CYS A 228 -1.29 7.59 -1.69
N ALA A 229 -1.10 8.49 -2.66
CA ALA A 229 -2.00 8.63 -3.78
C ALA A 229 -2.02 7.37 -4.66
N ARG A 230 -3.22 6.95 -5.07
CA ARG A 230 -3.39 5.76 -5.91
C ARG A 230 -3.34 6.08 -7.40
N PRO A 231 -2.75 5.18 -8.21
CA PRO A 231 -3.05 5.10 -9.63
C PRO A 231 -4.57 4.93 -9.82
N LEU A 232 -5.23 5.86 -10.51
CA LEU A 232 -6.64 5.75 -10.86
C LEU A 232 -6.89 4.50 -11.73
N TYR A 233 -8.12 3.98 -11.69
CA TYR A 233 -8.57 2.86 -12.52
C TYR A 233 -8.22 3.05 -14.01
N GLY A 234 -8.20 4.30 -14.49
CA GLY A 234 -7.77 4.65 -15.85
C GLY A 234 -6.35 4.18 -16.21
N ILE A 235 -5.42 4.08 -15.26
CA ILE A 235 -4.07 3.58 -15.52
C ILE A 235 -4.09 2.08 -15.87
N ARG A 236 -5.02 1.30 -15.29
CA ARG A 236 -5.23 -0.12 -15.65
C ARG A 236 -5.68 -0.29 -17.10
N LEU A 237 -6.41 0.70 -17.60
CA LEU A 237 -6.95 0.78 -18.96
C LEU A 237 -5.98 1.40 -19.96
N GLY A 238 -4.78 1.82 -19.53
CA GLY A 238 -3.87 2.58 -20.39
C GLY A 238 -4.43 3.94 -20.81
N ASP A 239 -5.35 4.52 -20.01
CA ASP A 239 -5.95 5.81 -20.30
C ASP A 239 -4.87 6.91 -20.33
N PRO A 240 -4.69 7.60 -21.46
CA PRO A 240 -3.66 8.63 -21.61
C PRO A 240 -3.72 9.73 -20.54
N GLU A 241 -4.91 10.15 -20.11
CA GLU A 241 -5.04 11.21 -19.09
C GLU A 241 -4.67 10.69 -17.70
N ALA A 242 -5.02 9.45 -17.38
CA ALA A 242 -4.65 8.84 -16.11
C ALA A 242 -3.14 8.55 -16.05
N LEU A 243 -2.52 8.18 -17.17
CA LEU A 243 -1.07 8.06 -17.30
C LEU A 243 -0.36 9.40 -17.16
N LYS A 244 -0.92 10.48 -17.73
CA LYS A 244 -0.40 11.84 -17.58
C LYS A 244 -0.47 12.33 -16.13
N ASP A 245 -1.59 12.09 -15.44
CA ASP A 245 -1.74 12.40 -14.01
C ASP A 245 -0.70 11.63 -13.18
N LEU A 246 -0.53 10.33 -13.45
CA LEU A 246 0.50 9.51 -12.81
C LEU A 246 1.90 10.09 -13.00
N LYS A 247 2.24 10.44 -14.26
CA LYS A 247 3.52 11.03 -14.62
C LYS A 247 3.77 12.32 -13.84
N SER A 248 2.80 13.23 -13.81
CA SER A 248 2.93 14.50 -13.10
C SER A 248 3.16 14.34 -11.59
N LYS A 249 2.52 13.33 -10.96
CA LYS A 249 2.70 13.02 -9.54
C LYS A 249 4.10 12.47 -9.24
N VAL A 250 4.61 11.60 -10.10
CA VAL A 250 5.96 11.05 -9.96
C VAL A 250 7.01 12.12 -10.23
N GLU A 251 6.86 12.94 -11.27
CA GLU A 251 7.75 14.07 -11.56
C GLU A 251 7.82 15.05 -10.39
N ARG A 252 6.68 15.33 -9.74
CA ARG A 252 6.65 16.17 -8.53
C ARG A 252 7.45 15.53 -7.38
N ALA A 253 7.29 14.23 -7.16
CA ALA A 253 8.03 13.50 -6.13
C ALA A 253 9.54 13.54 -6.41
N VAL A 254 9.95 13.32 -7.67
CA VAL A 254 11.34 13.46 -8.11
C VAL A 254 11.84 14.88 -7.85
N GLY A 255 11.08 15.92 -8.21
CA GLY A 255 11.46 17.32 -7.97
C GLY A 255 11.66 17.66 -6.48
N GLN A 256 10.89 17.06 -5.58
CA GLN A 256 11.09 17.21 -4.12
C GLN A 256 12.42 16.59 -3.66
N LEU A 257 12.76 15.40 -4.19
CA LEU A 257 14.05 14.74 -3.94
C LEU A 257 15.22 15.57 -4.50
N GLU A 258 15.11 16.09 -5.71
CA GLU A 258 16.13 16.94 -6.34
C GLU A 258 16.37 18.24 -5.56
N THR A 259 15.28 18.88 -5.13
CA THR A 259 15.35 20.11 -4.31
C THR A 259 16.08 19.84 -3.00
N THR A 260 15.75 18.74 -2.33
CA THR A 260 16.42 18.32 -1.09
C THR A 260 17.89 18.01 -1.33
N ALA A 261 18.21 17.27 -2.40
CA ALA A 261 19.59 16.96 -2.77
C ALA A 261 20.42 18.22 -3.03
N ALA A 262 19.85 19.23 -3.69
CA ALA A 262 20.51 20.51 -3.93
C ALA A 262 20.81 21.25 -2.62
N LEU A 263 19.86 21.27 -1.68
CA LEU A 263 20.04 21.91 -0.36
C LEU A 263 21.13 21.22 0.48
N VAL A 264 21.15 19.89 0.47
CA VAL A 264 22.20 19.11 1.15
C VAL A 264 23.57 19.42 0.52
N ARG A 265 23.70 19.34 -0.80
CA ARG A 265 24.97 19.63 -1.50
C ARG A 265 25.46 21.06 -1.30
N ALA A 266 24.54 22.02 -1.20
CA ALA A 266 24.86 23.41 -0.91
C ALA A 266 25.28 23.66 0.55
N GLY A 267 25.19 22.66 1.43
CA GLY A 267 25.50 22.81 2.86
C GLY A 267 24.52 23.75 3.57
N HIS A 268 23.24 23.73 3.17
CA HIS A 268 22.24 24.60 3.79
C HIS A 268 22.17 24.37 5.31
N PRO A 269 22.14 25.41 6.17
CA PRO A 269 22.28 25.26 7.62
C PRO A 269 21.27 24.29 8.26
N SER A 270 20.02 24.27 7.80
CA SER A 270 19.01 23.31 8.29
C SER A 270 19.34 21.84 8.02
N PHE A 271 20.25 21.56 7.09
CA PHE A 271 20.68 20.22 6.71
C PHE A 271 22.07 19.86 7.25
N SER A 272 22.57 20.59 8.27
CA SER A 272 23.92 20.36 8.82
C SER A 272 24.16 18.97 9.40
N ALA A 273 23.08 18.24 9.75
CA ALA A 273 23.14 16.86 10.22
C ALA A 273 23.27 15.84 9.08
N VAL A 274 23.05 16.25 7.82
CA VAL A 274 23.13 15.38 6.65
C VAL A 274 24.52 15.49 6.02
N PRO A 275 25.28 14.39 5.92
CA PRO A 275 26.61 14.43 5.30
C PRO A 275 26.55 14.81 3.82
N THR A 276 27.53 15.60 3.38
CA THR A 276 27.68 16.04 1.98
C THR A 276 28.80 15.30 1.24
N ASP A 277 29.46 14.34 1.89
CA ASP A 277 30.69 13.67 1.45
C ASP A 277 30.45 12.30 0.80
N ARG A 278 29.19 11.88 0.67
CA ARG A 278 28.79 10.59 0.11
C ARG A 278 27.67 10.72 -0.92
N PRO A 279 27.46 9.71 -1.79
CA PRO A 279 26.41 9.73 -2.79
C PRO A 279 25.02 9.96 -2.19
N LEU A 280 24.17 10.63 -2.97
CA LEU A 280 22.74 10.81 -2.70
C LEU A 280 21.94 9.91 -3.64
N LEU A 281 20.95 9.19 -3.09
CA LEU A 281 19.98 8.41 -3.86
C LEU A 281 18.58 8.89 -3.50
N GLY A 282 17.66 8.85 -4.48
CA GLY A 282 16.24 9.13 -4.28
C GLY A 282 15.43 7.84 -4.27
N LEU A 283 14.44 7.77 -3.39
CA LEU A 283 13.46 6.69 -3.36
C LEU A 283 12.05 7.27 -3.20
N VAL A 284 11.18 6.98 -4.16
CA VAL A 284 9.74 7.23 -4.02
C VAL A 284 9.09 5.97 -3.45
N VAL A 285 8.46 6.06 -2.28
CA VAL A 285 7.71 4.97 -1.65
C VAL A 285 6.22 5.20 -1.85
N THR A 286 5.54 4.18 -2.36
CA THR A 286 4.11 4.22 -2.64
C THR A 286 3.36 3.24 -1.74
N LEU A 287 2.11 3.54 -1.37
CA LEU A 287 1.34 2.62 -0.52
C LEU A 287 1.07 1.28 -1.22
N GLU A 288 0.94 1.31 -2.53
CA GLU A 288 0.43 0.21 -3.35
C GLU A 288 1.33 0.02 -4.56
N PRO A 289 1.38 -1.19 -5.14
CA PRO A 289 2.35 -1.50 -6.18
C PRO A 289 2.07 -0.71 -7.45
N TYR A 290 3.12 -0.04 -7.94
CA TYR A 290 3.14 0.51 -9.29
C TYR A 290 3.69 -0.58 -10.22
N TYR A 291 2.82 -1.48 -10.69
CA TYR A 291 3.18 -2.58 -11.62
C TYR A 291 3.78 -2.11 -12.97
N LEU A 292 3.87 -0.80 -13.15
CA LEU A 292 4.42 -0.10 -14.29
C LEU A 292 5.92 0.18 -14.19
N ARG A 293 6.57 -0.27 -13.11
CA ARG A 293 8.00 -0.04 -12.82
C ARG A 293 8.89 -0.19 -14.04
N GLU A 294 8.77 -1.28 -14.80
CA GLU A 294 9.65 -1.55 -15.96
C GLU A 294 9.21 -0.88 -17.27
N THR A 295 7.95 -0.42 -17.37
CA THR A 295 7.42 0.14 -18.63
C THR A 295 7.67 1.64 -18.77
N PHE A 296 7.76 2.38 -17.67
CA PHE A 296 7.94 3.84 -17.69
C PHE A 296 9.15 4.33 -16.88
N ARG A 297 10.01 3.42 -16.44
CA ARG A 297 11.20 3.72 -15.63
C ARG A 297 12.03 4.86 -16.22
N ASP A 298 12.42 4.68 -17.47
CA ASP A 298 13.33 5.57 -18.20
C ASP A 298 12.63 6.88 -18.62
N GLU A 299 11.30 7.01 -18.47
CA GLU A 299 10.58 8.24 -18.82
C GLU A 299 10.12 9.03 -17.59
N MET A 300 9.98 8.39 -16.43
CA MET A 300 9.36 8.98 -15.24
C MET A 300 10.31 9.14 -14.06
N LEU A 301 11.37 8.33 -13.98
CA LEU A 301 12.32 8.32 -12.86
C LEU A 301 13.71 8.86 -13.25
N ASN A 302 13.84 9.40 -14.47
CA ASN A 302 15.08 10.05 -14.89
C ASN A 302 15.24 11.38 -14.15
N SER A 303 16.37 11.50 -13.46
CA SER A 303 16.84 12.74 -12.87
C SER A 303 18.33 12.90 -13.22
N ASP A 304 18.69 14.07 -13.71
CA ASP A 304 20.10 14.44 -13.96
C ASP A 304 20.82 14.85 -12.65
N VAL A 305 20.08 14.94 -11.54
CA VAL A 305 20.58 15.42 -10.24
C VAL A 305 21.02 14.26 -9.35
N LEU A 306 20.25 13.18 -9.30
CA LEU A 306 20.54 11.99 -8.50
C LEU A 306 19.82 10.74 -9.06
N PRO A 307 20.35 9.52 -8.85
CA PRO A 307 19.61 8.31 -9.20
C PRO A 307 18.33 8.18 -8.35
N VAL A 308 17.18 7.97 -9.01
CA VAL A 308 15.89 7.78 -8.32
C VAL A 308 15.31 6.40 -8.61
N SER A 309 14.81 5.76 -7.56
CA SER A 309 14.07 4.49 -7.63
C SER A 309 12.66 4.66 -7.08
N ILE A 310 11.78 3.71 -7.41
CA ILE A 310 10.45 3.59 -6.80
C ILE A 310 10.34 2.24 -6.07
N ALA A 311 9.67 2.24 -4.93
CA ALA A 311 9.26 1.05 -4.21
C ALA A 311 7.82 1.22 -3.72
N TRP A 312 7.18 0.11 -3.42
CA TRP A 312 5.92 0.12 -2.69
C TRP A 312 6.12 -0.35 -1.25
N SER A 313 5.13 -0.11 -0.41
CA SER A 313 5.17 -0.37 1.04
C SER A 313 5.68 -1.76 1.39
N HIS A 314 5.22 -2.80 0.69
CA HIS A 314 5.66 -4.18 0.91
C HIS A 314 7.15 -4.41 0.57
N GLU A 315 7.68 -3.81 -0.50
CA GLU A 315 9.12 -3.87 -0.79
C GLU A 315 9.94 -3.17 0.31
N LEU A 316 9.45 -2.02 0.80
CA LEU A 316 10.09 -1.29 1.90
C LEU A 316 10.09 -2.11 3.19
N GLU A 317 8.94 -2.65 3.58
CA GLU A 317 8.77 -3.46 4.79
C GLU A 317 9.75 -4.62 4.83
N ASN A 318 9.83 -5.37 3.73
CA ASN A 318 10.68 -6.54 3.62
C ASN A 318 12.17 -6.16 3.52
N ALA A 319 12.51 -5.10 2.80
CA ALA A 319 13.90 -4.62 2.76
C ALA A 319 14.38 -4.09 4.11
N CYS A 320 13.55 -3.32 4.83
CA CYS A 320 13.86 -2.84 6.18
C CYS A 320 14.01 -4.00 7.17
N ALA A 321 13.14 -5.02 7.09
CA ALA A 321 13.29 -6.22 7.91
C ALA A 321 14.60 -6.95 7.62
N GLN A 322 14.93 -7.11 6.34
CA GLN A 322 16.16 -7.78 5.90
C GLN A 322 17.41 -7.04 6.38
N LEU A 323 17.44 -5.71 6.23
CA LEU A 323 18.59 -4.86 6.52
C LEU A 323 18.69 -4.42 8.00
N SER A 324 17.67 -4.69 8.81
CA SER A 324 17.55 -4.15 10.18
C SER A 324 18.82 -4.28 11.02
N SER A 325 19.52 -5.41 10.92
CA SER A 325 20.74 -5.73 11.67
C SER A 325 22.01 -5.79 10.81
N GLU A 326 21.94 -5.39 9.54
CA GLU A 326 23.05 -5.55 8.59
C GLU A 326 23.97 -4.34 8.63
N ALA A 327 25.25 -4.55 8.97
CA ALA A 327 26.22 -3.47 9.14
C ALA A 327 26.62 -2.80 7.80
N ASP A 328 26.48 -3.50 6.68
CA ASP A 328 26.80 -3.05 5.33
C ASP A 328 25.60 -2.47 4.58
N ILE A 329 24.56 -2.04 5.31
CA ILE A 329 23.31 -1.53 4.74
C ILE A 329 23.52 -0.47 3.65
N GLY A 330 24.46 0.46 3.84
CA GLY A 330 24.73 1.50 2.86
C GLY A 330 25.27 0.97 1.53
N ALA A 331 26.17 -0.01 1.59
CA ALA A 331 26.68 -0.67 0.40
C ALA A 331 25.56 -1.44 -0.34
N GLN A 332 24.73 -2.15 0.41
CA GLN A 332 23.60 -2.89 -0.17
C GLN A 332 22.56 -1.96 -0.82
N LEU A 333 22.23 -0.83 -0.17
CA LEU A 333 21.34 0.20 -0.73
C LEU A 333 21.95 0.82 -1.98
N LEU A 334 23.24 1.17 -1.95
CA LEU A 334 23.94 1.77 -3.09
C LEU A 334 23.96 0.82 -4.29
N GLU A 335 24.31 -0.45 -4.08
CA GLU A 335 24.30 -1.48 -5.13
C GLU A 335 22.90 -1.70 -5.69
N SER A 336 21.90 -1.81 -4.81
CA SER A 336 20.55 -2.20 -5.21
C SER A 336 19.78 -1.08 -5.89
N LEU A 337 19.98 0.17 -5.47
CA LEU A 337 19.21 1.33 -5.92
C LEU A 337 19.93 2.14 -7.01
N THR A 338 21.23 1.93 -7.24
CA THR A 338 21.93 2.54 -8.38
C THR A 338 21.57 1.79 -9.67
N PRO A 339 20.93 2.44 -10.66
CA PRO A 339 20.64 1.80 -11.94
C PRO A 339 21.93 1.46 -12.68
N THR A 340 22.05 0.26 -13.21
CA THR A 340 23.13 -0.10 -14.15
C THR A 340 22.59 -0.08 -15.57
N LYS A 341 23.46 0.24 -16.55
CA LYS A 341 23.12 0.13 -17.98
C LYS A 341 23.08 -1.33 -18.48
N ASN A 342 23.27 -2.31 -17.60
CA ASN A 342 23.30 -3.71 -18.00
C ASN A 342 21.86 -4.27 -18.03
N PRO A 343 21.30 -4.58 -19.21
CA PRO A 343 19.92 -5.07 -19.32
C PRO A 343 19.73 -6.47 -18.72
N LEU A 344 20.81 -7.18 -18.39
CA LEU A 344 20.76 -8.51 -17.76
C LEU A 344 20.75 -8.45 -16.23
N VAL A 345 20.95 -7.26 -15.63
CA VAL A 345 20.98 -7.09 -14.17
C VAL A 345 19.83 -6.18 -13.75
N ALA A 346 18.80 -6.79 -13.15
CA ALA A 346 17.75 -6.04 -12.47
C ALA A 346 18.40 -5.21 -11.35
N THR A 347 18.60 -3.91 -11.59
CA THR A 347 19.21 -2.93 -10.66
C THR A 347 18.28 -1.74 -10.52
N GLY A 348 18.48 -0.87 -9.53
CA GLY A 348 17.55 0.21 -9.17
C GLY A 348 16.22 -0.30 -8.61
N SER A 349 16.33 -1.30 -7.74
CA SER A 349 15.19 -1.87 -7.03
C SER A 349 15.48 -2.26 -5.61
N LEU A 350 14.61 -1.80 -4.72
CA LEU A 350 14.57 -2.25 -3.33
C LEU A 350 14.12 -3.73 -3.25
N GLY A 351 13.39 -4.23 -4.26
CA GLY A 351 13.05 -5.64 -4.42
C GLY A 351 14.28 -6.55 -4.43
N ASN A 352 15.43 -6.06 -4.94
CA ASN A 352 16.68 -6.81 -4.90
C ASN A 352 17.17 -7.10 -3.49
N ILE A 353 16.73 -6.35 -2.49
CA ILE A 353 17.00 -6.60 -1.07
C ILE A 353 15.82 -7.35 -0.46
N ALA A 354 14.60 -6.85 -0.69
CA ALA A 354 13.37 -7.38 -0.11
C ALA A 354 13.19 -8.89 -0.34
N TYR A 355 13.64 -9.40 -1.49
CA TYR A 355 13.45 -10.79 -1.88
C TYR A 355 14.71 -11.66 -1.78
N LYS A 356 15.86 -11.13 -1.33
CA LYS A 356 17.13 -11.89 -1.17
C LYS A 356 17.08 -12.93 -0.04
N GLY A 357 16.21 -12.73 0.95
CA GLY A 357 16.09 -13.58 2.13
C GLY A 357 14.63 -13.69 2.57
N LEU A 358 13.85 -14.51 1.87
CA LEU A 358 12.50 -14.88 2.31
C LEU A 358 12.63 -15.52 3.71
N GLY A 359 12.23 -14.80 4.77
CA GLY A 359 12.23 -15.36 6.13
C GLY A 359 12.38 -14.39 7.29
N LYS A 360 12.98 -13.21 7.12
CA LYS A 360 12.99 -12.19 8.20
C LYS A 360 11.63 -11.51 8.27
N ARG A 361 10.94 -11.62 9.41
CA ARG A 361 9.66 -10.96 9.63
C ARG A 361 9.86 -9.52 10.05
N ASN A 362 9.00 -8.64 9.54
CA ASN A 362 9.00 -7.24 9.93
C ASN A 362 8.27 -7.08 11.29
N PRO A 363 8.94 -6.57 12.35
CA PRO A 363 8.35 -6.49 13.68
C PRO A 363 7.13 -5.56 13.78
N ILE A 364 7.03 -4.55 12.91
CA ILE A 364 5.88 -3.63 12.86
C ILE A 364 4.66 -4.36 12.30
N VAL A 365 4.85 -5.08 11.19
CA VAL A 365 3.82 -5.90 10.55
C VAL A 365 3.36 -7.00 11.52
N ASP A 366 4.31 -7.70 12.15
CA ASP A 366 4.03 -8.73 13.17
C ASP A 366 3.26 -8.19 14.36
N SER A 367 3.65 -7.03 14.89
CA SER A 367 2.94 -6.40 16.01
C SER A 367 1.50 -6.05 15.62
N SER A 368 1.30 -5.53 14.40
CA SER A 368 -0.03 -5.16 13.91
C SER A 368 -0.92 -6.39 13.73
N TRP A 369 -0.37 -7.46 13.16
CA TRP A 369 -1.06 -8.75 13.07
C TRP A 369 -1.43 -9.29 14.45
N ASN A 370 -0.46 -9.34 15.37
CA ASN A 370 -0.68 -9.93 16.69
C ASN A 370 -1.70 -9.14 17.51
N ALA A 371 -1.79 -7.82 17.32
CA ALA A 371 -2.85 -7.02 17.93
C ALA A 371 -4.22 -7.36 17.34
N TRP A 372 -4.31 -7.47 16.01
CA TRP A 372 -5.57 -7.71 15.30
C TRP A 372 -6.08 -9.15 15.39
N ALA A 373 -5.18 -10.14 15.27
CA ALA A 373 -5.45 -11.57 15.22
C ALA A 373 -5.69 -12.21 16.60
N THR A 374 -6.17 -11.44 17.57
CA THR A 374 -6.58 -11.94 18.90
C THR A 374 -8.00 -12.49 18.82
N TRP A 375 -8.15 -13.72 18.31
CA TRP A 375 -9.45 -14.33 18.03
C TRP A 375 -9.78 -15.43 19.04
N PRO A 376 -10.96 -15.42 19.67
CA PRO A 376 -11.33 -16.44 20.66
C PRO A 376 -11.29 -17.86 20.07
N GLY A 377 -10.49 -18.75 20.66
CA GLY A 377 -10.47 -20.17 20.30
C GLY A 377 -9.53 -20.55 19.14
N ILE A 378 -8.71 -19.62 18.65
CA ILE A 378 -7.61 -19.91 17.71
C ILE A 378 -6.30 -19.65 18.45
N THR A 379 -5.54 -20.71 18.73
CA THR A 379 -4.20 -20.67 19.37
C THR A 379 -3.09 -20.81 18.34
#